data_AF-A0A3C1KYL9-F1
#
_entry.id   AF-A0A3C1KYL9-F1
#
_cell.length_a   1.000
_cell.length_b   1.000
_cell.length_c   1.000
_cell.angle_alpha   90.00
_cell.angle_beta   90.00
_cell.angle_gamma   90.00
#
_symmetry.space_group_name_H-M   'P 1'
#
loop_
_entity.id
_entity.type
_entity.pdbx_description
1 polymer ?
#
loop_
_entity_poly.entity_id
_entity_poly.type
_entity_poly.pdbx_seq_one_letter_code
_entity_poly.pdbx_strand_id
1 'polypeptide(L)'
;MMTTEQIRVLPKTERFAYYELLAHLLIIDFQVTEQEQRLLTEVGSILGLSDQEQQHALKQVNIDDEIQPRVQRLQTTDKAVILAALHNASMADGRMQAREQGLIDKIHEAFEAKG
;
A
#
# COMPACT_ATOMS: atom_id res chain seq x y z
N MET A 1 -13.90 -3.00 -12.67
CA MET A 1 -12.86 -3.57 -11.79
C MET A 1 -11.57 -3.55 -12.56
N MET A 2 -10.68 -2.60 -12.28
CA MET A 2 -9.31 -2.66 -12.78
C MET A 2 -8.44 -3.28 -11.70
N THR A 3 -7.69 -4.27 -12.15
CA THR A 3 -7.12 -5.38 -11.42
C THR A 3 -5.77 -5.00 -10.83
N THR A 4 -5.39 -5.68 -9.76
CA THR A 4 -4.04 -5.84 -9.20
C THR A 4 -2.93 -6.19 -10.23
N GLU A 5 -3.22 -6.19 -11.53
CA GLU A 5 -2.26 -6.36 -12.63
C GLU A 5 -1.32 -5.18 -12.81
N GLN A 6 -1.75 -3.95 -12.50
CA GLN A 6 -0.91 -2.76 -12.69
C GLN A 6 0.31 -2.71 -11.75
N ILE A 7 0.25 -3.42 -10.61
CA ILE A 7 1.36 -3.52 -9.66
C ILE A 7 2.34 -4.66 -9.98
N ARG A 8 2.03 -5.54 -10.95
CA ARG A 8 2.94 -6.63 -11.38
C ARG A 8 4.24 -6.11 -11.97
N VAL A 9 4.19 -4.94 -12.57
CA VAL A 9 5.35 -4.30 -13.21
C VAL A 9 6.22 -3.50 -12.23
N LEU A 10 5.86 -3.44 -10.94
CA LEU A 10 6.68 -2.78 -9.93
C LEU A 10 8.09 -3.42 -9.89
N PRO A 11 9.16 -2.60 -9.92
CA PRO A 11 10.52 -3.08 -9.70
C PRO A 11 10.62 -3.81 -8.36
N LYS A 12 11.37 -4.91 -8.29
CA LYS A 12 11.53 -5.71 -7.05
C LYS A 12 11.93 -4.86 -5.84
N THR A 13 12.75 -3.83 -6.06
CA THR A 13 13.21 -2.88 -5.04
C THR A 13 12.09 -2.03 -4.43
N GLU A 14 10.96 -1.88 -5.13
CA GLU A 14 9.84 -1.04 -4.72
C GLU A 14 8.65 -1.82 -4.18
N ARG A 15 8.55 -3.12 -4.52
CA ARG A 15 7.43 -3.99 -4.12
C ARG A 15 7.21 -4.03 -2.62
N PHE A 16 8.31 -4.11 -1.86
CA PHE A 16 8.25 -4.16 -0.40
C PHE A 16 7.72 -2.84 0.18
N ALA A 17 8.23 -1.70 -0.31
CA ALA A 17 7.77 -0.39 0.14
C ALA A 17 6.29 -0.12 -0.23
N TYR A 18 5.87 -0.56 -1.42
CA TYR A 18 4.46 -0.52 -1.81
C TYR A 18 3.58 -1.39 -0.89
N TYR A 19 4.02 -2.62 -0.60
CA TYR A 19 3.29 -3.52 0.29
C TYR A 19 3.17 -2.94 1.71
N GLU A 20 4.22 -2.30 2.23
CA GLU A 20 4.18 -1.61 3.52
C GLU A 20 3.20 -0.44 3.53
N LEU A 21 3.11 0.34 2.44
CA LEU A 21 2.12 1.41 2.30
C LEU A 21 0.70 0.87 2.26
N LEU A 22 0.47 -0.20 1.50
CA LEU A 22 -0.83 -0.85 1.44
C LEU A 22 -1.24 -1.41 2.80
N ALA A 23 -0.31 -2.08 3.49
CA ALA A 23 -0.55 -2.57 4.85
C ALA A 23 -0.89 -1.42 5.80
N HIS A 24 -0.15 -0.31 5.76
CA HIS A 24 -0.47 0.88 6.57
C HIS A 24 -1.88 1.39 6.28
N LEU A 25 -2.26 1.45 5.01
CA LEU A 25 -3.59 1.87 4.58
C LEU A 25 -4.69 1.02 5.18
N LEU A 26 -4.58 -0.30 5.07
CA LEU A 26 -5.63 -1.23 5.50
C LEU A 26 -5.65 -1.51 7.00
N ILE A 27 -4.69 -0.99 7.78
CA ILE A 27 -4.68 -1.16 9.24
C ILE A 27 -4.92 0.13 10.01
N ILE A 28 -5.05 1.28 9.33
CA ILE A 28 -5.09 2.62 9.95
C ILE A 28 -6.30 2.85 10.87
N ASP A 29 -7.37 2.09 10.68
CA ASP A 29 -8.57 2.11 11.51
C ASP A 29 -8.50 1.15 12.72
N PHE A 30 -7.36 0.47 12.89
CA PHE A 30 -7.10 -0.57 13.91
C PHE A 30 -7.98 -1.82 13.75
N GLN A 31 -8.64 -2.01 12.60
CA GLN A 31 -9.50 -3.15 12.32
C GLN A 31 -9.19 -3.75 10.96
N VAL A 32 -8.36 -4.79 10.94
CA VAL A 32 -8.16 -5.57 9.70
C VAL A 32 -9.30 -6.57 9.57
N THR A 33 -10.16 -6.36 8.58
CA THR A 33 -11.21 -7.29 8.18
C THR A 33 -10.64 -8.50 7.46
N GLU A 34 -11.41 -9.59 7.38
CA GLU A 34 -11.02 -10.77 6.59
C GLU A 34 -10.81 -10.44 5.11
N GLN A 35 -11.51 -9.43 4.58
CA GLN A 35 -11.41 -9.03 3.17
C GLN A 35 -10.08 -8.32 2.91
N GLU A 36 -9.69 -7.41 3.80
CA GLU A 36 -8.40 -6.72 3.73
C GLU A 36 -7.23 -7.68 3.93
N GLN A 37 -7.38 -8.65 4.83
CA GLN A 37 -6.38 -9.70 5.01
C GLN A 37 -6.21 -10.54 3.72
N ARG A 38 -7.31 -10.92 3.07
CA ARG A 38 -7.26 -11.62 1.77
C ARG A 38 -6.61 -10.75 0.70
N LEU A 39 -6.94 -9.46 0.66
CA LEU A 39 -6.36 -8.51 -0.28
C LEU A 39 -4.85 -8.38 -0.09
N LEU A 40 -4.37 -8.27 1.16
CA LEU A 40 -2.95 -8.26 1.49
C LEU A 40 -2.26 -9.53 0.99
N THR A 41 -2.82 -10.71 1.27
CA THR A 41 -2.25 -11.97 0.78
C THR A 41 -2.22 -12.04 -0.76
N GLU A 42 -3.30 -11.63 -1.43
CA GLU A 42 -3.36 -11.61 -2.89
C GLU A 42 -2.32 -10.66 -3.49
N VAL A 43 -2.25 -9.43 -2.98
CA VAL A 43 -1.29 -8.43 -3.44
C VAL A 43 0.14 -8.88 -3.16
N GLY A 44 0.43 -9.44 -1.99
CA GLY A 44 1.74 -10.00 -1.66
C GLY A 44 2.16 -11.09 -2.65
N SER A 45 1.24 -12.00 -3.00
CA SER A 45 1.45 -13.04 -4.00
C SER A 45 1.73 -12.46 -5.39
N ILE A 46 0.97 -11.45 -5.82
CA ILE A 46 1.14 -10.78 -7.12
C ILE A 46 2.48 -10.06 -7.22
N LEU A 47 2.94 -9.47 -6.11
CA LEU A 47 4.26 -8.86 -5.99
C LEU A 47 5.39 -9.91 -5.90
N GLY A 48 5.06 -11.18 -5.72
CA GLY A 48 6.02 -12.26 -5.53
C GLY A 48 6.75 -12.19 -4.19
N LEU A 49 6.11 -11.64 -3.16
CA LEU A 49 6.60 -11.66 -1.78
C LEU A 49 6.26 -13.00 -1.14
N SER A 50 7.24 -13.62 -0.49
CA SER A 50 7.05 -14.79 0.36
C SER A 50 6.21 -14.45 1.60
N ASP A 51 5.61 -15.47 2.21
CA ASP A 51 4.85 -15.30 3.47
C ASP A 51 5.69 -14.66 4.57
N GLN A 52 6.99 -14.98 4.63
CA GLN A 52 7.92 -14.38 5.59
C GLN A 52 8.13 -12.89 5.33
N GLU A 53 8.27 -12.48 4.07
CA GLU A 53 8.39 -11.07 3.69
C GLU A 53 7.10 -10.30 3.98
N GLN A 54 5.95 -10.89 3.67
CA GLN A 54 4.64 -10.30 3.98
C GLN A 54 4.48 -10.10 5.49
N GLN A 55 4.78 -11.12 6.30
CA GLN A 55 4.74 -11.00 7.76
C GLN A 55 5.77 -10.00 8.30
N HIS A 56 6.95 -9.93 7.70
CA HIS A 56 7.97 -8.96 8.09
C HIS A 56 7.48 -7.53 7.84
N ALA A 57 6.94 -7.26 6.65
CA ALA A 57 6.37 -5.95 6.31
C ALA A 57 5.26 -5.56 7.28
N LEU A 58 4.32 -6.46 7.58
CA LEU A 58 3.22 -6.18 8.52
C LEU A 58 3.72 -5.81 9.93
N LYS A 59 4.83 -6.39 10.38
CA LYS A 59 5.45 -6.06 11.69
C LYS A 59 6.16 -4.70 11.71
N GLN A 60 6.54 -4.18 10.54
CA GLN A 60 7.23 -2.89 10.39
C GLN A 60 6.26 -1.73 10.17
N VAL A 61 4.96 -2.02 10.06
CA VAL A 61 3.93 -1.00 9.91
C VAL A 61 3.38 -0.66 11.28
N ASN A 62 3.71 0.54 11.73
CA ASN A 62 3.04 1.18 12.85
C ASN A 62 2.24 2.39 12.32
N ILE A 63 1.00 2.52 12.80
CA ILE A 63 0.00 3.48 12.31
C ILE A 63 0.43 4.93 12.56
N ASP A 64 1.23 5.14 13.61
CA ASP A 64 1.74 6.45 13.98
C ASP A 64 3.04 6.82 13.24
N ASP A 65 3.60 5.92 12.43
CA ASP A 65 4.85 6.17 11.73
C ASP A 65 4.69 7.16 10.58
N GLU A 66 5.75 7.93 10.34
CA GLU A 66 5.87 8.75 9.14
C GLU A 66 5.85 7.90 7.85
N ILE A 67 5.21 8.46 6.82
CA ILE A 67 5.02 7.80 5.52
C ILE A 67 6.15 8.15 4.54
N GLN A 68 6.77 9.32 4.69
CA GLN A 68 7.87 9.80 3.85
C GLN A 68 8.98 8.76 3.60
N PRO A 69 9.52 8.05 4.61
CA PRO A 69 10.59 7.07 4.37
C PRO A 69 10.17 5.89 3.48
N ARG A 70 8.88 5.53 3.48
CA ARG A 70 8.32 4.48 2.63
C ARG A 70 8.16 5.00 1.20
N VAL A 71 7.64 6.22 1.04
CA VAL A 71 7.46 6.87 -0.26
C VAL A 71 8.79 7.19 -0.96
N GLN A 72 9.82 7.59 -0.21
CA GLN A 72 11.15 7.84 -0.76
C GLN A 72 11.76 6.61 -1.45
N ARG A 73 11.45 5.40 -0.97
CA ARG A 73 11.90 4.13 -1.56
C ARG A 73 11.23 3.77 -2.89
N LEU A 74 10.15 4.46 -3.27
CA LEU A 74 9.43 4.27 -4.54
C LEU A 74 10.06 5.17 -5.61
N GLN A 75 11.10 4.69 -6.30
CA GLN A 75 12.03 5.51 -7.08
C GLN A 75 11.62 5.76 -8.54
N THR A 76 10.94 4.82 -9.19
CA THR A 76 10.83 4.76 -10.65
C THR A 76 9.43 4.45 -11.16
N THR A 77 8.49 4.13 -10.26
CA THR A 77 7.12 3.85 -10.67
C THR A 77 6.34 5.14 -10.86
N ASP A 78 5.51 5.15 -11.91
CA ASP A 78 4.48 6.16 -12.13
C ASP A 78 3.64 6.34 -10.85
N LYS A 79 3.85 7.47 -10.19
CA LYS A 79 3.12 7.90 -8.99
C LYS A 79 1.61 7.66 -9.13
N ALA A 80 1.06 7.91 -10.32
CA ALA A 80 -0.36 7.73 -10.60
C ALA A 80 -0.78 6.26 -10.45
N VAL A 81 0.07 5.31 -10.85
CA VAL A 81 -0.18 3.88 -10.71
C VAL A 81 -0.21 3.46 -9.23
N ILE A 82 0.74 3.93 -8.43
CA ILE A 82 0.79 3.60 -7.00
C ILE A 82 -0.43 4.17 -6.28
N LEU A 83 -0.75 5.44 -6.50
CA LEU A 83 -1.91 6.08 -5.87
C LEU A 83 -3.22 5.44 -6.32
N ALA A 84 -3.37 5.14 -7.60
CA ALA A 84 -4.55 4.45 -8.10
C ALA A 84 -4.69 3.04 -7.48
N ALA A 85 -3.59 2.30 -7.33
CA ALA A 85 -3.62 0.97 -6.74
C ALA A 85 -4.00 1.03 -5.25
N LEU A 86 -3.45 1.98 -4.49
CA LEU A 86 -3.79 2.20 -3.07
C LEU A 86 -5.25 2.64 -2.92
N HIS A 87 -5.71 3.59 -3.72
CA HIS A 87 -7.10 4.06 -3.70
C HIS A 87 -8.09 2.95 -4.06
N ASN A 88 -7.75 2.08 -5.00
CA ASN A 88 -8.60 0.93 -5.34
C ASN A 88 -8.64 -0.10 -4.21
N ALA A 89 -7.52 -0.29 -3.50
CA ALA A 89 -7.45 -1.20 -2.37
C ALA A 89 -8.31 -0.75 -1.18
N SER A 90 -8.29 0.54 -0.82
CA SER A 90 -9.17 1.08 0.23
C SER A 90 -10.65 1.20 -0.18
N MET A 91 -10.97 0.89 -1.44
CA MET A 91 -12.36 0.79 -1.92
C MET A 91 -12.82 -0.66 -2.08
N ALA A 92 -12.00 -1.65 -1.73
CA ALA A 92 -12.27 -3.06 -1.97
C ALA A 92 -13.50 -3.58 -1.19
N ASP A 93 -13.77 -3.02 -0.02
CA ASP A 93 -14.95 -3.31 0.81
C ASP A 93 -16.18 -2.44 0.44
N GLY A 94 -16.01 -1.57 -0.56
CA GLY A 94 -17.04 -0.68 -1.11
C GLY A 94 -17.10 0.71 -0.46
N ARG A 95 -16.29 1.02 0.57
CA ARG A 95 -16.27 2.36 1.19
C ARG A 95 -14.91 2.72 1.78
N MET A 96 -14.27 3.72 1.19
CA MET A 96 -13.12 4.36 1.81
C MET A 96 -13.54 5.16 3.05
N GLN A 97 -12.86 4.88 4.16
CA GLN A 97 -13.02 5.58 5.42
C GLN A 97 -12.21 6.89 5.44
N ALA A 98 -12.61 7.83 6.29
CA ALA A 98 -11.95 9.14 6.39
C ALA A 98 -10.45 9.04 6.76
N ARG A 99 -10.06 8.03 7.55
CA ARG A 99 -8.66 7.80 7.93
C ARG A 99 -7.82 7.30 6.75
N GLU A 100 -8.36 6.39 5.96
CA GLU A 100 -7.71 5.88 4.74
C GLU A 100 -7.53 6.99 3.71
N GLN A 101 -8.56 7.80 3.50
CA GLN A 101 -8.47 8.99 2.63
C GLN A 101 -7.36 9.94 3.12
N GLY A 102 -7.33 10.26 4.41
CA GLY A 102 -6.30 11.12 4.98
C GLY A 102 -4.89 10.55 4.83
N LEU A 103 -4.73 9.23 4.84
CA LEU A 103 -3.45 8.59 4.56
C LEU A 103 -3.08 8.62 3.07
N ILE A 104 -4.05 8.42 2.17
CA ILE A 104 -3.83 8.59 0.73
C ILE A 104 -3.38 10.02 0.43
N ASP A 105 -3.99 11.02 1.06
CA ASP A 105 -3.60 12.42 0.91
C ASP A 105 -2.16 12.65 1.39
N LYS A 106 -1.77 12.08 2.54
CA LYS A 106 -0.38 12.14 3.03
C LYS A 106 0.61 11.45 2.09
N ILE A 107 0.25 10.30 1.52
CA ILE A 107 1.08 9.61 0.53
C ILE A 107 1.21 10.48 -0.72
N HIS A 108 0.12 11.11 -1.16
CA HIS A 108 0.10 12.02 -2.30
C HIS A 108 1.02 13.22 -2.09
N GLU A 109 0.93 13.89 -0.94
CA GLU A 109 1.81 14.99 -0.53
C GLU A 109 3.28 14.56 -0.45
N ALA A 110 3.56 13.37 0.11
CA ALA A 110 4.92 12.84 0.20
C ALA A 110 5.54 12.58 -1.18
N PHE A 111 4.72 12.18 -2.16
CA PHE A 111 5.17 12.05 -3.55
C PHE A 111 5.42 13.41 -4.21
N GLU A 112 4.58 14.42 -3.96
CA GLU A 112 4.82 15.79 -4.47
C GLU A 112 6.11 16.38 -3.87
N ALA A 113 6.35 16.20 -2.57
CA ALA A 113 7.55 16.70 -1.89
C ALA A 113 8.86 16.03 -2.32
N LYS A 114 8.78 14.93 -3.09
CA LYS A 114 9.93 14.22 -3.64
C LYS A 114 10.39 14.78 -5.00
N GLY A 115 9.49 15.44 -5.74
CA GLY A 115 9.76 16.08 -7.05
C GLY A 115 10.24 17.52 -6.90
#